data_AF-A0A5D0RQZ8-F1
#
_entry.id   AF-A0A5D0RQZ8-F1
#
_cell.length_a   1.000
_cell.length_b   1.000
_cell.length_c   1.000
_cell.angle_alpha   90.00
_cell.angle_beta   90.00
_cell.angle_gamma   90.00
#
_symmetry.space_group_name_H-M   'P 1'
#
loop_
_entity.id
_entity.type
_entity.pdbx_description
1 polymer ?
#
loop_
_entity_poly.entity_id
_entity_poly.type
_entity_poly.pdbx_seq_one_letter_code
_entity_poly.pdbx_strand_id
1 'polypeptide(L)'
;MSALWTIFLARLFDPIGALIALTIGSFGKSKWIILIGGLVAAAITDWLLIRMERVDGFAIGPFLAGLAAFSLWSALGHLAFRRMMGKVSK
;
A
#
# COMPACT_ATOMS: atom_id res chain seq x y z
N MET A 1 16.69 14.61 -7.46
CA MET A 1 15.41 14.00 -7.01
C MET A 1 15.39 14.03 -5.49
N SER A 2 14.28 14.44 -4.87
CA SER A 2 14.17 14.48 -3.40
C SER A 2 14.19 13.06 -2.81
N ALA A 3 14.83 12.86 -1.66
CA ALA A 3 14.96 11.55 -1.01
C ALA A 3 13.60 10.86 -0.77
N LEU A 4 12.54 11.65 -0.49
CA LEU A 4 11.17 11.16 -0.35
C LEU A 4 10.60 10.54 -1.63
N TRP A 5 10.98 11.05 -2.81
CA TRP A 5 10.53 10.50 -4.09
C TRP A 5 11.15 9.13 -4.35
N THR A 6 12.44 8.96 -4.02
CA THR A 6 13.12 7.67 -4.15
C THR A 6 12.50 6.63 -3.22
N ILE A 7 12.16 7.02 -1.98
CA ILE A 7 11.51 6.12 -1.01
C ILE A 7 10.09 5.80 -1.43
N PHE A 8 9.34 6.78 -1.94
CA PHE A 8 8.01 6.56 -2.49
C PHE A 8 8.06 5.55 -3.63
N LEU A 9 8.99 5.70 -4.59
CA LEU A 9 9.17 4.75 -5.69
C LEU A 9 9.58 3.37 -5.17
N ALA A 10 10.50 3.31 -4.20
CA ALA A 10 10.91 2.05 -3.59
C ALA A 10 9.73 1.30 -2.95
N ARG A 11 8.87 2.01 -2.20
CA ARG A 11 7.66 1.44 -1.60
C ARG A 11 6.58 1.13 -2.64
N LEU A 12 6.49 1.92 -3.71
CA LEU A 12 5.55 1.68 -4.81
C LEU A 12 5.88 0.38 -5.55
N PHE A 13 7.16 0.05 -5.70
CA PHE A 13 7.62 -1.19 -6.32
C PHE A 13 7.89 -2.32 -5.31
N ASP A 14 7.57 -2.13 -4.02
CA ASP A 14 7.65 -3.19 -3.02
C ASP A 14 6.55 -4.23 -3.28
N PRO A 15 6.90 -5.46 -3.74
CA PRO A 15 5.91 -6.46 -4.11
C PRO A 15 5.09 -6.93 -2.91
N ILE A 16 5.67 -6.95 -1.70
CA ILE A 16 5.00 -7.45 -0.50
C ILE A 16 3.93 -6.44 -0.07
N GLY A 17 4.32 -5.18 0.10
CA GLY A 17 3.39 -4.12 0.47
C GLY A 17 2.30 -3.90 -0.57
N ALA A 18 2.66 -3.96 -1.87
CA ALA A 18 1.71 -3.87 -2.97
C ALA A 18 0.68 -5.00 -2.94
N LEU A 19 1.11 -6.25 -2.71
CA LEU A 19 0.20 -7.40 -2.65
C LEU A 19 -0.80 -7.28 -1.49
N ILE A 20 -0.33 -6.88 -0.31
CA ILE A 20 -1.18 -6.67 0.87
C ILE A 20 -2.21 -5.58 0.59
N ALA A 21 -1.74 -4.44 0.10
CA ALA A 21 -2.61 -3.30 -0.21
C ALA A 21 -3.65 -3.65 -1.28
N LEU A 22 -3.24 -4.32 -2.35
CA LEU A 22 -4.11 -4.74 -3.45
C LEU A 22 -5.15 -5.74 -2.97
N THR A 23 -4.75 -6.72 -2.15
CA THR A 23 -5.67 -7.72 -1.56
C THR A 23 -6.74 -7.04 -0.72
N ILE A 24 -6.35 -6.16 0.22
CA ILE A 24 -7.30 -5.43 1.06
C ILE A 24 -8.23 -4.56 0.20
N GLY A 25 -7.67 -3.87 -0.80
CA GLY A 25 -8.41 -3.05 -1.75
C GLY A 25 -9.47 -3.82 -2.54
N SER A 26 -9.13 -5.02 -3.01
CA SER A 26 -10.02 -5.87 -3.81
C SER A 26 -11.19 -6.43 -3.01
N PHE A 27 -10.99 -6.86 -1.76
CA PHE A 27 -12.06 -7.47 -0.97
C PHE A 27 -12.92 -6.46 -0.20
N GLY A 28 -12.48 -5.21 -0.09
CA GLY A 28 -13.23 -4.20 0.63
C GLY A 28 -14.40 -3.60 -0.14
N LYS A 29 -15.59 -3.59 0.49
CA LYS A 29 -16.81 -3.01 -0.08
C LYS A 29 -16.86 -1.47 -0.04
N SER A 30 -16.08 -0.85 0.86
CA SER A 30 -16.14 0.57 1.17
C SER A 30 -14.90 1.34 0.68
N LYS A 31 -15.07 2.62 0.31
CA LYS A 31 -13.95 3.51 -0.10
C LYS A 31 -12.91 3.69 1.01
N TRP A 32 -13.32 3.56 2.27
CA TRP A 32 -12.44 3.60 3.44
C TRP A 32 -11.43 2.45 3.46
N ILE A 33 -11.70 1.35 2.75
CA ILE A 33 -10.77 0.22 2.65
C ILE A 33 -9.46 0.60 1.94
N ILE A 34 -9.49 1.64 1.10
CA ILE A 34 -8.32 2.12 0.37
C ILE A 34 -7.31 2.70 1.36
N LEU A 35 -7.81 3.58 2.23
CA LEU A 35 -7.04 4.21 3.30
C LEU A 35 -6.56 3.17 4.33
N ILE A 36 -7.44 2.25 4.73
CA ILE A 36 -7.08 1.19 5.68
C ILE A 36 -6.05 0.22 5.07
N GLY A 37 -6.23 -0.18 3.81
CA GLY A 37 -5.28 -1.06 3.12
C GLY A 37 -3.90 -0.43 2.93
N GLY A 38 -3.86 0.86 2.59
CA GLY A 38 -2.63 1.63 2.56
C GLY A 38 -1.96 1.73 3.93
N LEU A 39 -2.74 1.99 4.98
CA LEU A 39 -2.24 2.09 6.36
C LEU A 39 -1.67 0.76 6.86
N VAL A 40 -2.38 -0.34 6.62
CA VAL A 40 -1.96 -1.68 7.04
C VAL A 40 -0.70 -2.11 6.28
N ALA A 41 -0.64 -1.91 4.96
CA ALA A 41 0.54 -2.24 4.18
C ALA A 41 1.76 -1.39 4.58
N ALA A 42 1.56 -0.09 4.83
CA ALA A 42 2.61 0.79 5.33
C ALA A 42 3.11 0.33 6.70
N ALA A 43 2.22 0.03 7.65
CA ALA A 43 2.58 -0.44 8.98
C ALA A 43 3.32 -1.79 8.95
N ILE A 44 2.87 -2.75 8.13
CA ILE A 44 3.50 -4.07 8.01
C ILE A 44 4.90 -3.94 7.41
N THR A 45 5.05 -3.19 6.32
CA THR A 45 6.36 -3.02 5.66
C THR A 45 7.33 -2.23 6.53
N ASP A 46 6.86 -1.23 7.27
CA ASP A 46 7.69 -0.49 8.22
C ASP A 46 8.11 -1.35 9.42
N TRP A 47 7.21 -2.17 9.95
CA TRP A 47 7.54 -3.13 11.01
C TRP A 47 8.56 -4.18 10.54
N LEU A 48 8.43 -4.66 9.31
CA LEU A 48 9.39 -5.58 8.67
C LEU A 48 10.76 -4.92 8.51
N LEU A 49 10.83 -3.67 8.05
CA LEU A 49 12.07 -2.92 7.90
C LEU A 49 12.78 -2.69 9.24
N ILE A 50 12.05 -2.28 10.28
CA ILE A 50 12.60 -2.12 11.63
C ILE A 50 13.20 -3.44 12.15
N ARG A 51 12.52 -4.57 11.89
CA ARG A 51 12.97 -5.92 12.28
C ARG A 51 14.16 -6.43 11.47
N MET A 52 14.21 -6.17 10.16
CA MET A 52 15.21 -6.71 9.25
C MET A 52 16.50 -5.88 9.21
N GLU A 53 16.40 -4.55 9.20
CA GLU A 53 17.55 -3.66 8.98
C GLU A 53 18.13 -3.06 10.27
N ARG A 54 17.58 -3.36 11.46
CA ARG A 54 17.93 -2.67 12.73
C ARG A 54 17.93 -1.14 12.55
N VAL A 55 16.97 -0.60 11.80
CA VAL A 55 16.87 0.85 11.61
C VAL A 55 16.50 1.48 12.94
N ASP A 56 17.29 2.46 13.38
CA ASP A 56 17.08 3.21 14.62
C ASP A 56 15.86 4.13 14.50
N GLY A 57 14.68 3.56 14.71
CA GLY A 57 13.44 4.29 14.97
C GLY A 57 12.51 4.49 13.77
N PHE A 58 11.28 4.88 14.12
CA PHE A 58 10.19 5.11 13.17
C PHE A 58 10.36 6.46 12.46
N ALA A 59 10.59 6.42 11.15
CA ALA A 59 10.73 7.62 10.33
C ALA A 59 9.39 7.98 9.67
N ILE A 60 8.75 9.05 10.15
CA ILE A 60 7.43 9.52 9.68
C ILE A 60 7.41 9.82 8.17
N GLY A 61 8.47 10.43 7.62
CA GLY A 61 8.55 10.78 6.20
C GLY A 61 8.46 9.55 5.27
N PRO A 62 9.36 8.56 5.44
CA PRO A 62 9.30 7.27 4.74
C PRO A 62 7.98 6.53 4.92
N PHE A 63 7.41 6.57 6.13
CA PHE A 63 6.12 5.96 6.41
C PHE A 63 4.98 6.58 5.60
N LEU A 64 4.90 7.93 5.55
CA LEU A 64 3.90 8.64 4.76
C LEU A 64 4.06 8.40 3.24
N ALA A 65 5.31 8.30 2.76
CA ALA A 65 5.58 7.93 1.38
C ALA A 65 5.08 6.50 1.07
N GLY A 66 5.33 5.54 1.97
CA GLY A 66 4.79 4.18 1.87
C GLY A 66 3.25 4.16 1.92
N LEU A 67 2.64 4.90 2.84
CA LEU A 67 1.19 5.03 2.95
C LEU A 67 0.55 5.53 1.65
N ALA A 68 1.13 6.55 1.03
CA ALA A 68 0.65 7.07 -0.24
C ALA A 68 0.80 6.04 -1.38
N ALA A 69 1.94 5.37 -1.47
CA ALA A 69 2.21 4.36 -2.48
C ALA A 69 1.26 3.14 -2.35
N PHE A 70 1.06 2.64 -1.14
CA PHE A 70 0.18 1.50 -0.90
C PHE A 70 -1.31 1.87 -0.99
N SER A 71 -1.69 3.09 -0.65
CA SER A 71 -3.05 3.58 -0.91
C SER A 71 -3.37 3.56 -2.40
N LEU A 72 -2.39 3.86 -3.26
CA LEU A 72 -2.53 3.75 -4.71
C LEU A 72 -2.79 2.30 -5.15
N TRP A 73 -2.04 1.34 -4.60
CA TRP A 73 -2.26 -0.09 -4.86
C TRP A 73 -3.61 -0.59 -4.38
N SER A 74 -4.05 -0.15 -3.19
CA SER A 74 -5.37 -0.51 -2.66
C SER A 74 -6.51 0.08 -3.52
N ALA A 75 -6.33 1.31 -4.02
CA ALA A 75 -7.28 1.93 -4.96
C ALA A 75 -7.34 1.16 -6.29
N LEU A 76 -6.19 0.73 -6.82
CA LEU A 76 -6.10 -0.10 -8.01
C LEU A 76 -6.78 -1.46 -7.80
N GLY A 77 -6.53 -2.12 -6.67
CA GLY A 77 -7.17 -3.38 -6.30
C GLY A 77 -8.69 -3.25 -6.22
N HIS A 78 -9.18 -2.16 -5.63
CA HIS A 78 -10.62 -1.86 -5.53
C HIS A 78 -11.26 -1.63 -6.91
N LEU A 79 -10.60 -0.84 -7.76
CA LEU A 79 -11.09 -0.53 -9.11
C LEU A 79 -11.07 -1.77 -10.01
N ALA A 80 -9.98 -2.54 -9.98
CA ALA A 80 -9.82 -3.75 -10.78
C ALA A 80 -10.86 -4.81 -10.39
N PHE A 81 -11.07 -5.03 -9.09
CA PHE A 81 -12.06 -5.98 -8.59
C PHE A 81 -13.49 -5.57 -8.98
N ARG A 82 -13.86 -4.29 -8.80
CA ARG A 82 -15.17 -3.78 -9.24
C ARG A 82 -15.38 -3.95 -10.75
N ARG A 83 -14.34 -3.72 -11.57
CA ARG A 83 -14.43 -3.93 -13.03
C ARG A 83 -14.57 -5.39 -13.41
N MET A 84 -13.88 -6.30 -12.72
CA MET A 84 -14.04 -7.74 -12.95
C MET A 84 -15.44 -8.22 -12.58
N MET A 85 -15.91 -7.90 -11.36
CA MET A 85 -17.25 -8.26 -10.89
C MET A 85 -18.36 -7.63 -11.75
N GLY A 86 -18.17 -6.39 -12.21
CA GLY A 86 -19.10 -5.72 -13.12
C GLY A 86 -19.15 -6.31 -14.54
N LYS A 87 -18.09 -7.01 -14.96
CA LYS A 87 -18.07 -7.76 -16.24
C LYS A 87 -18.69 -9.16 -16.13
N VAL A 88 -18.75 -9.75 -14.95
CA VAL A 88 -19.35 -11.09 -14.73
C VAL A 88 -20.89 -11.06 -14.80
N SER A 89 -21.50 -9.88 -14.74
CA SER A 89 -22.97 -9.70 -14.74
C SER A 89 -23.58 -9.33 -16.11
N LYS A 90 -22.90 -9.61 -17.23
CA LYS A 90 -23.46 -9.42 -18.59
C LYS A 90 -23.48 -10.71 -19.38
#